data_AF-A0A7G2E3G5-F1
#
_entry.id   AF-A0A7G2E3G5-F1
#
_cell.length_a   1.000
_cell.length_b   1.000
_cell.length_c   1.000
_cell.angle_alpha   90.00
_cell.angle_beta   90.00
_cell.angle_gamma   90.00
#
_symmetry.space_group_name_H-M   'P 1'
#
loop_
_entity.id
_entity.type
_entity.pdbx_description
1 polymer ?
#
loop_
_entity_poly.entity_id
_entity_poly.type
_entity_poly.pdbx_seq_one_letter_code
_entity_poly.pdbx_strand_id
1 'polypeptide(L)'
;MAKKERPRPEKLSVYLYIPNIVGYMRVLLNCVAFAVCFSNKTLFSVLYFFSFCCDAVDGWVARRFNQVSTFGAVLDMVTDRVSTACLLVILSQIYRPSLVFLSLLALDIASHWLQMYSTFLAGKSSHKDVKDSTSWLFRLYYGNRIFMCYCCVSCEVLYIILLLIAKNQSENLLNVVVATLTQISPLSFLLALTLFGWSMKQTINVIQMKTAADVCVLVEFGYGHVSIISLPKQELLRLSLFSTMAKPVSIEVYNPNGKYRVVSTKPMPGTRWINLLVDQGCRVEICHLKKTILSVEDIIDLIGDKCDGVIGQLTEDWGETLFSALSKAGGKAFSNMAVGYNNVDVEAANKYGIAVGNTPGVLTETTAELAASLSLAAARRIVEADEFMRGGLYEGWLPHLFVGNLLKGQTVGVIGAGRIGSAYARMMVEGFKMNLIYFDLYQSTRLEKFVTAYGQFLKANGEQPVTWKRASSMEEVLREADLISLHPVLDKTTYHLVNKERLAMMKKEAILVNCSRGPVIDEAALVEHLKENPMFRVGLDVFEEEPFMKPGLADTKNAIVVPHIASASKWTREGMATLAALNVLGRVKGYPIWHDPNRVDPFLNENASPPNASPSIVNSKALGLPVSKL
;
A
#
# COMPACT_ATOMS: atom_id res chain seq x y z
N MET A 1 -48.57 10.31 -34.52
CA MET A 1 -49.01 9.61 -33.29
C MET A 1 -47.77 9.18 -32.51
N ALA A 2 -47.36 9.98 -31.52
CA ALA A 2 -46.26 9.64 -30.63
C ALA A 2 -46.69 8.55 -29.64
N LYS A 3 -45.94 7.45 -29.56
CA LYS A 3 -46.15 6.39 -28.56
C LYS A 3 -45.90 6.98 -27.17
N LYS A 4 -46.96 7.06 -26.37
CA LYS A 4 -46.92 7.45 -24.96
C LYS A 4 -46.15 6.37 -24.19
N GLU A 5 -44.93 6.66 -23.77
CA GLU A 5 -44.18 5.81 -22.84
C GLU A 5 -44.97 5.65 -21.54
N ARG A 6 -45.12 4.41 -21.07
CA ARG A 6 -45.73 4.13 -19.76
C ARG A 6 -44.81 4.67 -18.66
N PRO A 7 -45.34 5.33 -17.61
CA PRO A 7 -44.52 5.77 -16.49
C PRO A 7 -43.88 4.55 -15.80
N ARG A 8 -42.56 4.60 -15.60
CA ARG A 8 -41.85 3.62 -14.76
C ARG A 8 -42.36 3.80 -13.32
N PRO A 9 -42.60 2.71 -12.57
CA PRO A 9 -43.03 2.83 -11.17
C PRO A 9 -41.98 3.62 -10.38
N GLU A 10 -42.42 4.66 -9.66
CA GLU A 10 -41.57 5.42 -8.75
C GLU A 10 -40.96 4.45 -7.74
N LYS A 11 -39.62 4.32 -7.76
CA LYS A 11 -38.92 3.57 -6.73
C LYS A 11 -39.10 4.31 -5.41
N LEU A 12 -39.76 3.65 -4.44
CA LEU A 12 -39.92 4.15 -3.08
C LEU A 12 -38.55 4.62 -2.55
N SER A 13 -38.48 5.81 -1.96
CA SER A 13 -37.25 6.31 -1.33
C SER A 13 -36.75 5.31 -0.29
N VAL A 14 -35.43 5.09 -0.21
CA VAL A 14 -34.83 4.15 0.74
C VAL A 14 -35.21 4.50 2.18
N TYR A 15 -35.37 5.78 2.51
CA TYR A 15 -35.82 6.23 3.84
C TYR A 15 -37.22 5.75 4.22
N LEU A 16 -38.07 5.44 3.23
CA LEU A 16 -39.45 5.00 3.42
C LEU A 16 -39.62 3.48 3.29
N TYR A 17 -38.51 2.73 3.21
CA TYR A 17 -38.57 1.28 3.28
C TYR A 17 -39.23 0.86 4.60
N ILE A 18 -40.14 -0.10 4.54
CA ILE A 18 -40.89 -0.60 5.70
C ILE A 18 -39.95 -1.01 6.86
N PRO A 19 -38.82 -1.71 6.66
CA PRO A 19 -37.89 -2.00 7.77
C PRO A 19 -37.29 -0.73 8.41
N ASN A 20 -37.07 0.34 7.64
CA ASN A 20 -36.52 1.59 8.18
C ASN A 20 -37.57 2.33 9.02
N ILE A 21 -38.84 2.26 8.64
CA ILE A 21 -39.96 2.79 9.45
C ILE A 21 -40.04 2.04 10.79
N VAL A 22 -39.87 0.71 10.79
CA VAL A 22 -39.79 -0.07 12.03
C VAL A 22 -38.58 0.35 12.87
N GLY A 23 -37.42 0.60 12.24
CA GLY A 23 -36.25 1.15 12.90
C GLY A 23 -36.49 2.53 13.54
N TYR A 24 -37.22 3.43 12.88
CA TYR A 24 -37.58 4.74 13.46
C TYR A 24 -38.51 4.59 14.67
N MET A 25 -39.48 3.67 14.60
CA MET A 25 -40.36 3.35 15.74
C MET A 25 -39.55 2.81 16.92
N ARG A 26 -38.54 1.97 16.67
CA ARG A 26 -37.61 1.47 17.69
C ARG A 26 -36.86 2.61 18.39
N VAL A 27 -36.32 3.57 17.62
CA VAL A 27 -35.65 4.76 18.18
C VAL A 27 -36.60 5.55 19.08
N LEU A 28 -37.83 5.82 18.61
CA LEU A 28 -38.85 6.55 19.38
C LEU A 28 -39.19 5.82 20.69
N LEU A 29 -39.45 4.51 20.63
CA LEU A 29 -39.75 3.69 21.81
C LEU A 29 -38.61 3.72 22.82
N ASN A 30 -37.36 3.64 22.37
CA ASN A 30 -36.19 3.76 23.25
C ASN A 30 -36.10 5.15 23.89
N CYS A 31 -36.29 6.24 23.14
CA CYS A 31 -36.29 7.60 23.70
C CYS A 31 -37.34 7.75 24.81
N VAL A 32 -38.56 7.28 24.59
CA VAL A 32 -39.63 7.33 25.59
C VAL A 32 -39.32 6.42 26.78
N ALA A 33 -38.84 5.19 26.53
CA ALA A 33 -38.46 4.26 27.59
C ALA A 33 -37.42 4.89 28.52
N PHE A 34 -36.28 5.34 27.98
CA PHE A 34 -35.21 5.91 28.79
C PHE A 34 -35.62 7.20 29.53
N ALA A 35 -36.52 8.01 28.96
CA ALA A 35 -37.06 9.18 29.64
C ALA A 35 -37.86 8.84 30.91
N VAL A 36 -38.53 7.68 30.94
CA VAL A 36 -39.35 7.24 32.09
C VAL A 36 -38.63 6.23 33.01
N CYS A 37 -37.38 5.87 32.72
CA CYS A 37 -36.66 4.78 33.40
C CYS A 37 -36.64 4.90 34.92
N PHE A 38 -36.35 6.08 35.46
CA PHE A 38 -36.28 6.31 36.91
C PHE A 38 -37.63 6.60 37.56
N SER A 39 -38.65 7.00 36.77
CA SER A 39 -39.99 7.32 37.27
C SER A 39 -40.91 6.09 37.30
N ASN A 40 -40.78 5.17 36.33
CA ASN A 40 -41.59 3.97 36.23
C ASN A 40 -40.82 2.83 35.54
N LYS A 41 -40.18 1.97 36.36
CA LYS A 41 -39.38 0.83 35.89
C LYS A 41 -40.21 -0.20 35.10
N THR A 42 -41.48 -0.37 35.44
CA THR A 42 -42.37 -1.31 34.75
C THR A 42 -42.69 -0.81 33.34
N LEU A 43 -43.06 0.46 33.21
CA LEU A 43 -43.31 1.08 31.91
C LEU A 43 -42.05 1.10 31.04
N PHE A 44 -40.89 1.43 31.62
CA PHE A 44 -39.60 1.29 30.94
C PHE A 44 -39.41 -0.12 30.38
N SER A 45 -39.58 -1.13 31.22
CA SER A 45 -39.32 -2.54 30.85
C SER A 45 -40.21 -3.00 29.71
N VAL A 46 -41.49 -2.59 29.73
CA VAL A 46 -42.45 -2.88 28.66
C VAL A 46 -42.04 -2.20 27.35
N LEU A 47 -41.78 -0.89 27.37
CA LEU A 47 -41.42 -0.12 26.18
C LEU A 47 -40.09 -0.59 25.58
N TYR A 48 -39.10 -0.85 26.43
CA TYR A 48 -37.80 -1.36 26.03
C TYR A 48 -37.90 -2.76 25.42
N PHE A 49 -38.70 -3.66 26.02
CA PHE A 49 -38.94 -4.99 25.46
C PHE A 49 -39.63 -4.93 24.09
N PHE A 50 -40.63 -4.06 23.91
CA PHE A 50 -41.28 -3.86 22.60
C PHE A 50 -40.31 -3.28 21.56
N SER A 51 -39.48 -2.32 21.96
CA SER A 51 -38.41 -1.78 21.11
C SER A 51 -37.45 -2.88 20.65
N PHE A 52 -37.04 -3.77 21.56
CA PHE A 52 -36.22 -4.92 21.21
C PHE A 52 -36.92 -5.89 20.25
N CYS A 53 -38.22 -6.16 20.41
CA CYS A 53 -38.99 -6.96 19.47
C CYS A 53 -39.02 -6.36 18.05
N CYS A 54 -38.93 -5.04 17.90
CA CYS A 54 -38.85 -4.38 16.59
C CYS A 54 -37.61 -4.79 15.77
N ASP A 55 -36.48 -5.14 16.41
CA ASP A 55 -35.25 -5.66 15.77
C ASP A 55 -35.52 -6.96 14.99
N ALA A 56 -36.27 -7.88 15.60
CA ALA A 56 -36.62 -9.12 14.93
C ALA A 56 -37.59 -8.86 13.75
N VAL A 57 -38.49 -7.89 13.93
CA VAL A 57 -39.52 -7.52 12.95
C VAL A 57 -38.89 -6.81 11.74
N ASP A 58 -38.01 -5.83 11.93
CA ASP A 58 -37.40 -5.10 10.83
C ASP A 58 -36.60 -6.03 9.90
N GLY A 59 -35.83 -6.96 10.47
CA GLY A 59 -35.07 -7.92 9.70
C GLY A 59 -35.97 -8.89 8.94
N TRP A 60 -37.11 -9.29 9.54
CA TRP A 60 -38.10 -10.12 8.87
C TRP A 60 -38.78 -9.39 7.71
N VAL A 61 -39.21 -8.15 7.93
CA VAL A 61 -39.83 -7.28 6.92
C VAL A 61 -38.85 -7.01 5.78
N ALA A 62 -37.58 -6.68 6.07
CA ALA A 62 -36.55 -6.43 5.06
C ALA A 62 -36.40 -7.62 4.09
N ARG A 63 -36.40 -8.84 4.63
CA ARG A 63 -36.36 -10.08 3.83
C ARG A 63 -37.66 -10.33 3.06
N ARG A 64 -38.81 -10.12 3.70
CA ARG A 64 -40.14 -10.39 3.13
C ARG A 64 -40.49 -9.48 1.95
N PHE A 65 -40.03 -8.24 1.99
CA PHE A 65 -40.28 -7.22 0.96
C PHE A 65 -39.07 -6.96 0.05
N ASN A 66 -37.97 -7.69 0.23
CA ASN A 66 -36.70 -7.49 -0.50
C ASN A 66 -36.19 -6.04 -0.43
N GLN A 67 -36.35 -5.42 0.74
CA GLN A 67 -35.98 -4.03 1.03
C GLN A 67 -34.72 -4.01 1.90
N VAL A 68 -33.58 -4.37 1.32
CA VAL A 68 -32.27 -4.35 2.00
C VAL A 68 -31.49 -3.12 1.56
N SER A 69 -30.96 -2.35 2.51
CA SER A 69 -30.12 -1.18 2.22
C SER A 69 -29.03 -1.00 3.27
N THR A 70 -27.93 -0.35 2.87
CA THR A 70 -26.83 -0.01 3.79
C THR A 70 -27.31 0.89 4.92
N PHE A 71 -28.18 1.86 4.60
CA PHE A 71 -28.78 2.74 5.60
C PHE A 71 -29.58 1.95 6.65
N GLY A 72 -30.44 1.01 6.22
CA GLY A 72 -31.23 0.20 7.15
C GLY A 72 -30.38 -0.70 8.03
N ALA A 73 -29.32 -1.31 7.46
CA ALA A 73 -28.37 -2.12 8.23
C ALA A 73 -27.60 -1.31 9.28
N VAL A 74 -27.21 -0.07 8.96
CA VAL A 74 -26.55 0.84 9.91
C VAL A 74 -27.52 1.33 10.98
N LEU A 75 -28.75 1.70 10.60
CA LEU A 75 -29.79 2.14 11.53
C LEU A 75 -30.12 1.07 12.58
N ASP A 76 -30.31 -0.18 12.14
CA ASP A 76 -30.52 -1.34 13.01
C ASP A 76 -29.35 -1.52 13.99
N MET A 77 -28.14 -1.65 13.45
CA MET A 77 -26.91 -1.86 14.24
C MET A 77 -26.67 -0.76 15.28
N VAL A 78 -26.80 0.52 14.91
CA VAL A 78 -26.56 1.65 15.82
C VAL A 78 -27.62 1.67 16.91
N THR A 79 -28.90 1.50 16.55
CA THR A 79 -30.01 1.55 17.51
C THR A 79 -29.90 0.45 18.55
N ASP A 80 -29.54 -0.76 18.10
CA ASP A 80 -29.32 -1.92 18.97
C ASP A 80 -28.22 -1.64 20.00
N ARG A 81 -27.01 -1.31 19.55
CA ARG A 81 -25.85 -1.10 20.44
C ARG A 81 -26.06 0.08 21.39
N VAL A 82 -26.64 1.18 20.92
CA VAL A 82 -26.91 2.36 21.77
C VAL A 82 -27.93 2.01 22.85
N SER A 83 -28.98 1.27 22.51
CA SER A 83 -30.03 0.91 23.48
C SER A 83 -29.50 0.01 24.60
N THR A 84 -28.74 -1.03 24.29
CA THR A 84 -28.10 -1.91 25.29
C THR A 84 -27.06 -1.13 26.11
N ALA A 85 -26.29 -0.24 25.47
CA ALA A 85 -25.30 0.58 26.15
C ALA A 85 -25.93 1.51 27.20
N CYS A 86 -27.02 2.21 26.85
CA CYS A 86 -27.74 3.07 27.78
C CYS A 86 -28.26 2.27 28.99
N LEU A 87 -28.80 1.07 28.78
CA LEU A 87 -29.28 0.21 29.86
C LEU A 87 -28.13 -0.26 30.78
N LEU A 88 -26.99 -0.67 30.21
CA LEU A 88 -25.80 -1.05 30.99
C LEU A 88 -25.26 0.12 31.81
N VAL A 89 -25.25 1.34 31.26
CA VAL A 89 -24.86 2.55 32.00
C VAL A 89 -25.81 2.78 33.18
N ILE A 90 -27.13 2.64 33.00
CA ILE A 90 -28.10 2.76 34.10
C ILE A 90 -27.87 1.69 35.18
N LEU A 91 -27.66 0.43 34.78
CA LEU A 91 -27.36 -0.65 35.72
C LEU A 91 -26.04 -0.40 36.47
N SER A 92 -25.04 0.21 35.84
CA SER A 92 -23.78 0.60 36.50
C SER A 92 -23.96 1.63 37.60
N GLN A 93 -25.02 2.45 37.55
CA GLN A 93 -25.37 3.41 38.60
C GLN A 93 -26.14 2.75 39.75
N ILE A 94 -26.89 1.69 39.45
CA ILE A 94 -27.72 0.96 40.42
C ILE A 94 -26.89 -0.05 41.22
N TYR A 95 -25.97 -0.77 40.58
CA TYR A 95 -25.26 -1.90 41.16
C TYR A 95 -23.77 -1.64 41.39
N ARG A 96 -23.22 -2.27 42.45
CA ARG A 96 -21.79 -2.27 42.79
C ARG A 96 -21.21 -3.70 42.77
N PRO A 97 -19.95 -3.89 42.31
CA PRO A 97 -19.08 -2.88 41.70
C PRO A 97 -19.57 -2.48 40.30
N SER A 98 -19.62 -1.16 40.03
CA SER A 98 -20.14 -0.61 38.77
C SER A 98 -19.32 -1.04 37.55
N LEU A 99 -18.06 -1.41 37.78
CA LEU A 99 -17.13 -1.88 36.75
C LEU A 99 -17.67 -3.09 35.98
N VAL A 100 -18.50 -3.95 36.57
CA VAL A 100 -19.06 -5.12 35.87
C VAL A 100 -19.83 -4.69 34.62
N PHE A 101 -20.73 -3.73 34.75
CA PHE A 101 -21.55 -3.26 33.63
C PHE A 101 -20.75 -2.41 32.64
N LEU A 102 -19.77 -1.65 33.11
CA LEU A 102 -18.85 -0.90 32.24
C LEU A 102 -17.95 -1.84 31.42
N SER A 103 -17.50 -2.96 32.01
CA SER A 103 -16.74 -3.99 31.29
C SER A 103 -17.61 -4.72 30.27
N LEU A 104 -18.88 -5.00 30.58
CA LEU A 104 -19.82 -5.58 29.61
C LEU A 104 -20.08 -4.63 28.44
N LEU A 105 -20.25 -3.34 28.71
CA LEU A 105 -20.37 -2.30 27.68
C LEU A 105 -19.13 -2.25 26.78
N ALA A 106 -17.95 -2.21 27.39
CA ALA A 106 -16.69 -2.18 26.66
C ALA A 106 -16.51 -3.43 25.78
N LEU A 107 -16.81 -4.62 26.33
CA LEU A 107 -16.71 -5.89 25.61
C LEU A 107 -17.68 -5.93 24.42
N ASP A 108 -18.91 -5.48 24.61
CA ASP A 108 -19.93 -5.49 23.58
C ASP A 108 -19.58 -4.57 22.39
N ILE A 109 -19.19 -3.32 22.67
CA ILE A 109 -18.74 -2.36 21.64
C ILE A 109 -17.47 -2.84 20.95
N ALA A 110 -16.43 -3.22 21.73
CA ALA A 110 -15.14 -3.61 21.17
C ALA A 110 -15.23 -4.85 20.27
N SER A 111 -15.95 -5.89 20.73
CA SER A 111 -16.12 -7.12 19.96
C SER A 111 -16.85 -6.89 18.64
N HIS A 112 -17.87 -6.02 18.63
CA HIS A 112 -18.61 -5.71 17.42
C HIS A 112 -17.81 -4.83 16.46
N TRP A 113 -17.15 -3.79 16.97
CA TRP A 113 -16.38 -2.85 16.14
C TRP A 113 -15.18 -3.54 15.47
N LEU A 114 -14.42 -4.33 16.22
CA LEU A 114 -13.31 -5.12 15.67
C LEU A 114 -13.79 -6.13 14.61
N GLN A 115 -14.92 -6.79 14.85
CA GLN A 115 -15.49 -7.74 13.89
C GLN A 115 -15.94 -7.04 12.59
N MET A 116 -16.57 -5.87 12.69
CA MET A 116 -16.96 -5.08 11.52
C MET A 116 -15.74 -4.65 10.70
N TYR A 117 -14.71 -4.13 11.38
CA TYR A 117 -13.49 -3.68 10.74
C TYR A 117 -12.73 -4.82 10.06
N SER A 118 -12.53 -5.95 10.75
CA SER A 118 -11.88 -7.13 10.17
C SER A 118 -12.65 -7.74 9.00
N THR A 119 -13.99 -7.71 9.04
CA THR A 119 -14.85 -8.17 7.93
C THR A 119 -14.68 -7.29 6.70
N PHE A 120 -14.61 -5.96 6.88
CA PHE A 120 -14.35 -5.00 5.81
C PHE A 120 -12.96 -5.23 5.19
N LEU A 121 -11.92 -5.39 6.02
CA LEU A 121 -10.58 -5.71 5.55
C LEU A 121 -10.52 -7.03 4.76
N ALA A 122 -11.28 -8.05 5.17
CA ALA A 122 -11.32 -9.35 4.51
C ALA A 122 -12.23 -9.42 3.26
N GLY A 123 -12.89 -8.31 2.88
CA GLY A 123 -13.78 -8.26 1.72
C GLY A 123 -15.05 -9.12 1.85
N LYS A 124 -15.47 -9.45 3.07
CA LYS A 124 -16.66 -10.29 3.33
C LYS A 124 -17.96 -9.47 3.26
N SER A 125 -19.04 -10.08 2.76
CA SER A 125 -20.33 -9.41 2.57
C SER A 125 -21.13 -9.17 3.86
N SER A 126 -20.79 -9.84 4.97
CA SER A 126 -21.44 -9.65 6.27
C SER A 126 -20.52 -10.03 7.42
N HIS A 127 -20.56 -9.26 8.51
CA HIS A 127 -19.82 -9.57 9.75
C HIS A 127 -20.32 -10.86 10.44
N LYS A 128 -21.50 -11.36 10.03
CA LYS A 128 -22.09 -12.63 10.47
C LYS A 128 -21.57 -13.83 9.66
N ASP A 129 -20.75 -13.61 8.61
CA ASP A 129 -20.19 -14.67 7.78
C ASP A 129 -18.88 -15.26 8.36
N VAL A 130 -19.07 -16.26 9.23
CA VAL A 130 -18.01 -16.84 10.05
C VAL A 130 -17.71 -18.31 9.71
N LYS A 131 -18.08 -18.77 8.50
CA LYS A 131 -17.84 -20.16 8.08
C LYS A 131 -16.38 -20.60 8.22
N ASP A 132 -15.47 -19.65 8.07
CA ASP A 132 -14.02 -19.85 8.16
C ASP A 132 -13.45 -19.79 9.60
N SER A 133 -14.28 -19.53 10.61
CA SER A 133 -13.78 -19.46 12.00
C SER A 133 -13.43 -20.83 12.55
N THR A 134 -12.34 -20.93 13.30
CA THR A 134 -11.90 -22.15 13.98
C THR A 134 -12.72 -22.49 15.22
N SER A 135 -13.45 -21.52 15.79
CA SER A 135 -14.26 -21.72 17.01
C SER A 135 -15.60 -22.38 16.70
N TRP A 136 -15.84 -23.56 17.29
CA TRP A 136 -17.10 -24.28 17.14
C TRP A 136 -18.29 -23.48 17.68
N LEU A 137 -18.12 -22.78 18.80
CA LEU A 137 -19.17 -22.01 19.45
C LEU A 137 -19.53 -20.77 18.62
N PHE A 138 -18.53 -20.13 18.00
CA PHE A 138 -18.75 -18.98 17.12
C PHE A 138 -19.49 -19.39 15.84
N ARG A 139 -19.15 -20.55 15.28
CA ARG A 139 -19.89 -21.14 14.15
C ARG A 139 -21.30 -21.55 14.54
N LEU A 140 -21.51 -22.13 15.73
CA LEU A 140 -22.84 -22.48 16.23
C LEU A 140 -23.71 -21.23 16.40
N TYR A 141 -23.16 -20.17 16.98
CA TYR A 141 -23.86 -18.91 17.21
C TYR A 141 -24.37 -18.28 15.91
N TYR A 142 -23.50 -18.00 14.94
CA TYR A 142 -23.94 -17.39 13.67
C TYR A 142 -24.57 -18.39 12.69
N GLY A 143 -24.28 -19.68 12.83
CA GLY A 143 -24.85 -20.75 12.00
C GLY A 143 -26.26 -21.18 12.42
N ASN A 144 -26.64 -20.98 13.68
CA ASN A 144 -27.97 -21.32 14.20
C ASN A 144 -28.70 -20.07 14.71
N ARG A 145 -29.66 -19.59 13.90
CA ARG A 145 -30.43 -18.37 14.21
C ARG A 145 -31.25 -18.46 15.50
N ILE A 146 -31.74 -19.65 15.85
CA ILE A 146 -32.54 -19.85 17.08
C ILE A 146 -31.62 -19.70 18.30
N PHE A 147 -30.44 -20.30 18.24
CA PHE A 147 -29.45 -20.16 19.32
C PHE A 147 -28.92 -18.73 19.43
N MET A 148 -28.65 -18.06 18.30
CA MET A 148 -28.30 -16.64 18.28
C MET A 148 -29.36 -15.77 18.95
N CYS A 149 -30.63 -15.98 18.58
CA CYS A 149 -31.78 -15.28 19.12
C CYS A 149 -31.89 -15.49 20.63
N TYR A 150 -31.82 -16.75 21.09
CA TYR A 150 -31.84 -17.08 22.51
C TYR A 150 -30.77 -16.32 23.31
N CYS A 151 -29.52 -16.30 22.83
CA CYS A 151 -28.43 -15.58 23.47
C CYS A 151 -28.66 -14.05 23.51
N CYS A 152 -29.12 -13.43 22.42
CA CYS A 152 -29.39 -11.99 22.38
C CYS A 152 -30.56 -11.61 23.30
N VAL A 153 -31.68 -12.33 23.21
CA VAL A 153 -32.85 -12.11 24.08
C VAL A 153 -32.48 -12.29 25.55
N SER A 154 -31.66 -13.30 25.86
CA SER A 154 -31.21 -13.55 27.24
C SER A 154 -30.44 -12.38 27.83
N CYS A 155 -29.60 -11.69 27.04
CA CYS A 155 -28.91 -10.49 27.52
C CYS A 155 -29.89 -9.38 27.87
N GLU A 156 -30.80 -9.05 26.97
CA GLU A 156 -31.75 -7.95 27.19
C GLU A 156 -32.72 -8.24 28.33
N VAL A 157 -33.28 -9.44 28.37
CA VAL A 157 -34.20 -9.85 29.43
C VAL A 157 -33.48 -9.91 30.78
N LEU A 158 -32.22 -10.36 30.84
CA LEU A 158 -31.43 -10.33 32.07
C LEU A 158 -31.29 -8.90 32.60
N TYR A 159 -30.94 -7.95 31.74
CA TYR A 159 -30.75 -6.55 32.13
C TYR A 159 -32.06 -5.90 32.59
N ILE A 160 -33.18 -6.22 31.95
CA ILE A 160 -34.53 -5.81 32.41
C ILE A 160 -34.84 -6.40 33.79
N ILE A 161 -34.59 -7.70 34.00
CA ILE A 161 -34.82 -8.36 35.30
C ILE A 161 -34.00 -7.67 36.38
N LEU A 162 -32.71 -7.44 36.14
CA LEU A 162 -31.83 -6.74 37.08
C LEU A 162 -32.35 -5.33 37.41
N LEU A 163 -32.86 -4.60 36.42
CA LEU A 163 -33.44 -3.28 36.68
C LEU A 163 -34.69 -3.33 37.57
N LEU A 164 -35.57 -4.31 37.32
CA LEU A 164 -36.85 -4.49 38.02
C LEU A 164 -36.67 -4.98 39.47
N ILE A 165 -35.70 -5.87 39.72
CA ILE A 165 -35.48 -6.42 41.07
C ILE A 165 -34.69 -5.46 41.98
N ALA A 166 -33.99 -4.47 41.41
CA ALA A 166 -33.26 -3.47 42.19
C ALA A 166 -34.22 -2.63 43.05
N LYS A 167 -34.04 -2.64 44.37
CA LYS A 167 -34.89 -1.88 45.31
C LYS A 167 -34.27 -0.54 45.69
N ASN A 168 -32.95 -0.53 45.92
CA ASN A 168 -32.17 0.65 46.31
C ASN A 168 -31.09 1.01 45.28
N GLN A 169 -30.57 2.23 45.37
CA GLN A 169 -29.36 2.61 44.64
C GLN A 169 -28.11 2.07 45.39
N SER A 170 -27.11 1.59 44.63
CA SER A 170 -25.85 1.00 45.12
C SER A 170 -25.97 -0.39 45.78
N GLU A 171 -26.82 -1.27 45.25
CA GLU A 171 -26.91 -2.66 45.70
C GLU A 171 -25.70 -3.50 45.25
N ASN A 172 -25.28 -4.48 46.05
CA ASN A 172 -24.27 -5.45 45.62
C ASN A 172 -24.89 -6.46 44.64
N LEU A 173 -24.37 -6.51 43.41
CA LEU A 173 -24.92 -7.33 42.33
C LEU A 173 -25.00 -8.82 42.70
N LEU A 174 -23.94 -9.37 43.28
CA LEU A 174 -23.88 -10.79 43.64
C LEU A 174 -24.92 -11.14 44.69
N ASN A 175 -25.08 -10.28 45.70
CA ASN A 175 -26.05 -10.51 46.77
C ASN A 175 -27.49 -10.54 46.22
N VAL A 176 -27.83 -9.63 45.30
CA VAL A 176 -29.18 -9.54 44.72
C VAL A 176 -29.48 -10.74 43.81
N VAL A 177 -28.51 -11.14 42.97
CA VAL A 177 -28.66 -12.32 42.11
C VAL A 177 -28.79 -13.59 42.94
N VAL A 178 -27.90 -13.80 43.93
CA VAL A 178 -27.93 -14.99 44.80
C VAL A 178 -29.23 -15.04 45.61
N ALA A 179 -29.65 -13.92 46.21
CA ALA A 179 -30.89 -13.84 46.99
C ALA A 179 -32.13 -14.11 46.14
N THR A 180 -32.11 -13.76 44.84
CA THR A 180 -33.23 -14.04 43.93
C THR A 180 -33.23 -15.51 43.49
N LEU A 181 -32.06 -16.11 43.25
CA LEU A 181 -31.93 -17.51 42.87
C LEU A 181 -32.31 -18.48 44.00
N THR A 182 -32.04 -18.13 45.25
CA THR A 182 -32.36 -18.98 46.41
C THR A 182 -33.85 -19.03 46.77
N GLN A 183 -34.68 -18.14 46.23
CA GLN A 183 -36.12 -18.08 46.51
C GLN A 183 -36.96 -19.14 45.76
N ILE A 184 -36.38 -19.87 44.80
CA ILE A 184 -37.06 -20.93 44.01
C ILE A 184 -38.46 -20.48 43.53
N SER A 185 -38.50 -19.33 42.85
CA SER A 185 -39.70 -18.74 42.26
C SER A 185 -39.67 -18.82 40.71
N PRO A 186 -40.79 -18.58 40.00
CA PRO A 186 -40.77 -18.47 38.54
C PRO A 186 -39.74 -17.45 38.03
N LEU A 187 -39.53 -16.36 38.77
CA LEU A 187 -38.51 -15.35 38.48
C LEU A 187 -37.09 -15.91 38.62
N SER A 188 -36.83 -16.75 39.62
CA SER A 188 -35.53 -17.40 39.80
C SER A 188 -35.17 -18.34 38.64
N PHE A 189 -36.16 -19.06 38.10
CA PHE A 189 -35.97 -19.93 36.93
C PHE A 189 -35.68 -19.11 35.67
N LEU A 190 -36.45 -18.03 35.46
CA LEU A 190 -36.23 -17.12 34.34
C LEU A 190 -34.85 -16.44 34.43
N LEU A 191 -34.44 -16.02 35.62
CA LEU A 191 -33.12 -15.45 35.87
C LEU A 191 -31.99 -16.47 35.59
N ALA A 192 -32.14 -17.72 36.01
CA ALA A 192 -31.16 -18.77 35.72
C ALA A 192 -31.03 -19.05 34.21
N LEU A 193 -32.16 -19.09 33.50
CA LEU A 193 -32.19 -19.30 32.06
C LEU A 193 -31.48 -18.15 31.32
N THR A 194 -31.81 -16.90 31.65
CA THR A 194 -31.21 -15.73 30.99
C THR A 194 -29.72 -15.56 31.36
N LEU A 195 -29.31 -15.91 32.58
CA LEU A 195 -27.90 -15.95 32.97
C LEU A 195 -27.10 -16.93 32.10
N PHE A 196 -27.66 -18.11 31.79
CA PHE A 196 -27.00 -19.06 30.90
C PHE A 196 -26.83 -18.49 29.49
N GLY A 197 -27.90 -17.96 28.88
CA GLY A 197 -27.82 -17.37 27.54
C GLY A 197 -26.89 -16.15 27.47
N TRP A 198 -26.91 -15.31 28.50
CA TRP A 198 -25.99 -14.18 28.65
C TRP A 198 -24.54 -14.63 28.74
N SER A 199 -24.23 -15.66 29.54
CA SER A 199 -22.86 -16.16 29.70
C SER A 199 -22.28 -16.68 28.38
N MET A 200 -23.11 -17.38 27.59
CA MET A 200 -22.74 -17.81 26.25
C MET A 200 -22.47 -16.62 25.34
N LYS A 201 -23.33 -15.59 25.36
CA LYS A 201 -23.14 -14.38 24.56
C LYS A 201 -21.85 -13.63 24.92
N GLN A 202 -21.52 -13.48 26.20
CA GLN A 202 -20.25 -12.83 26.60
C GLN A 202 -19.03 -13.64 26.16
N THR A 203 -19.09 -14.97 26.27
CA THR A 203 -18.05 -15.87 25.75
C THR A 203 -17.87 -15.69 24.25
N ILE A 204 -18.97 -15.58 23.51
CA ILE A 204 -18.96 -15.32 22.06
C ILE A 204 -18.34 -13.96 21.75
N ASN A 205 -18.66 -12.90 22.50
CA ASN A 205 -18.08 -11.58 22.29
C ASN A 205 -16.54 -11.59 22.47
N VAL A 206 -16.02 -12.33 23.45
CA VAL A 206 -14.56 -12.51 23.63
C VAL A 206 -13.94 -13.27 22.46
N ILE A 207 -14.55 -14.37 22.03
CA ILE A 207 -14.09 -15.15 20.87
C ILE A 207 -14.11 -14.29 19.61
N GLN A 208 -15.16 -13.50 19.43
CA GLN A 208 -15.33 -12.59 18.30
C GLN A 208 -14.19 -11.57 18.25
N MET A 209 -13.90 -10.93 19.38
CA MET A 209 -12.81 -9.96 19.49
C MET A 209 -11.45 -10.58 19.13
N LYS A 210 -11.15 -11.77 19.67
CA LYS A 210 -9.91 -12.49 19.39
C LYS A 210 -9.80 -12.91 17.92
N THR A 211 -10.88 -13.43 17.35
CA THR A 211 -10.92 -13.86 15.94
C THR A 211 -10.76 -12.67 14.99
N ALA A 212 -11.39 -11.54 15.30
CA ALA A 212 -11.25 -10.31 14.54
C ALA A 212 -9.81 -9.76 14.58
N ALA A 213 -9.18 -9.77 15.77
CA ALA A 213 -7.79 -9.37 15.93
C ALA A 213 -6.84 -10.26 15.12
N ASP A 214 -7.03 -11.59 15.14
CA ASP A 214 -6.25 -12.52 14.33
C ASP A 214 -6.34 -12.19 12.82
N VAL A 215 -7.54 -11.81 12.33
CA VAL A 215 -7.73 -11.41 10.93
C VAL A 215 -7.01 -10.10 10.61
N CYS A 216 -7.11 -9.07 11.47
CA CYS A 216 -6.39 -7.81 11.26
C CYS A 216 -4.87 -8.05 11.16
N VAL A 217 -4.32 -8.87 12.05
CA VAL A 217 -2.89 -9.24 12.04
C VAL A 217 -2.51 -9.99 10.76
N LEU A 218 -3.36 -10.92 10.29
CA LEU A 218 -3.10 -11.63 9.02
C LEU A 218 -3.10 -10.69 7.80
N VAL A 219 -3.97 -9.67 7.80
CA VAL A 219 -3.98 -8.63 6.75
C VAL A 219 -2.71 -7.79 6.79
N GLU A 220 -2.24 -7.40 7.98
CA GLU A 220 -0.97 -6.67 8.15
C GLU A 220 0.24 -7.48 7.64
N PHE A 221 0.20 -8.81 7.75
CA PHE A 221 1.23 -9.70 7.20
C PHE A 221 1.03 -10.05 5.70
N GLY A 222 0.10 -9.40 5.00
CA GLY A 222 -0.08 -9.55 3.55
C GLY A 222 -0.86 -10.80 3.11
N TYR A 223 -1.55 -11.49 4.03
CA TYR A 223 -2.39 -12.66 3.72
C TYR A 223 -3.84 -12.30 3.39
N GLY A 224 -4.07 -11.13 2.79
CA GLY A 224 -5.37 -10.43 2.67
C GLY A 224 -6.58 -11.18 2.09
N HIS A 225 -6.45 -12.45 1.71
CA HIS A 225 -7.54 -13.31 1.23
C HIS A 225 -7.54 -14.74 1.81
N VAL A 226 -6.73 -15.05 2.82
CA VAL A 226 -6.58 -16.42 3.32
C VAL A 226 -7.52 -16.69 4.50
N SER A 227 -8.52 -17.55 4.30
CA SER A 227 -9.32 -18.13 5.39
C SER A 227 -8.41 -18.79 6.43
N ILE A 228 -8.67 -18.61 7.73
CA ILE A 228 -7.90 -19.21 8.85
C ILE A 228 -7.76 -20.74 8.70
N ILE A 229 -8.67 -21.38 7.94
CA ILE A 229 -8.72 -22.83 7.69
C ILE A 229 -7.62 -23.33 6.73
N SER A 230 -6.99 -22.46 5.92
CA SER A 230 -5.98 -22.87 4.93
C SER A 230 -4.55 -23.00 5.48
N LEU A 231 -4.31 -22.69 6.76
CA LEU A 231 -2.97 -22.75 7.35
C LEU A 231 -2.82 -24.06 8.16
N PRO A 232 -1.78 -24.88 7.90
CA PRO A 232 -1.55 -26.12 8.63
C PRO A 232 -1.45 -25.88 10.15
N LYS A 233 -1.90 -26.84 10.97
CA LYS A 233 -1.87 -26.79 12.45
C LYS A 233 -0.49 -26.44 13.05
N GLN A 234 0.58 -26.65 12.29
CA GLN A 234 1.97 -26.24 12.62
C GLN A 234 2.23 -24.73 12.56
N GLU A 235 1.45 -23.94 11.81
CA GLU A 235 1.58 -22.48 11.75
C GLU A 235 0.84 -21.77 12.89
N LEU A 236 -0.29 -22.34 13.34
CA LEU A 236 -1.00 -21.86 14.53
C LEU A 236 -0.19 -22.04 15.82
N LEU A 237 0.57 -23.15 15.94
CA LEU A 237 1.51 -23.37 17.05
C LEU A 237 2.76 -22.47 16.98
N ARG A 238 3.10 -21.94 15.80
CA ARG A 238 4.22 -21.00 15.62
C ARG A 238 3.91 -19.60 16.17
N LEU A 239 2.64 -19.20 16.27
CA LEU A 239 2.24 -17.88 16.77
C LEU A 239 2.34 -17.73 18.29
N SER A 240 2.29 -18.83 19.06
CA SER A 240 2.33 -18.78 20.54
C SER A 240 3.73 -18.91 21.14
N LEU A 241 4.76 -19.14 20.33
CA LEU A 241 6.11 -19.51 20.78
C LEU A 241 7.22 -18.61 20.22
N PHE A 242 6.90 -17.38 19.79
CA PHE A 242 7.92 -16.38 19.45
C PHE A 242 8.53 -15.75 20.71
N SER A 243 9.27 -16.57 21.44
CA SER A 243 10.38 -16.17 22.27
C SER A 243 11.51 -17.12 21.91
N THR A 244 12.54 -16.57 21.26
CA THR A 244 13.88 -17.15 21.05
C THR A 244 13.99 -18.44 20.21
N MET A 245 14.03 -18.28 18.87
CA MET A 245 14.96 -19.01 17.97
C MET A 245 14.76 -18.52 16.52
N ALA A 246 15.82 -17.96 15.92
CA ALA A 246 15.84 -17.54 14.51
C ALA A 246 15.60 -18.75 13.60
N LYS A 247 14.63 -18.65 12.68
CA LYS A 247 14.44 -19.66 11.63
C LYS A 247 15.57 -19.54 10.61
N PRO A 248 16.07 -20.67 10.06
CA PRO A 248 17.07 -20.62 9.01
C PRO A 248 16.51 -19.85 7.80
N VAL A 249 17.32 -18.92 7.28
CA VAL A 249 16.98 -18.11 6.11
C VAL A 249 16.73 -19.04 4.92
N SER A 250 15.59 -18.88 4.24
CA SER A 250 15.26 -19.66 3.05
C SER A 250 16.21 -19.26 1.91
N ILE A 251 17.19 -20.10 1.60
CA ILE A 251 18.20 -19.84 0.57
C ILE A 251 18.21 -20.92 -0.50
N GLU A 252 18.47 -20.52 -1.74
CA GLU A 252 18.79 -21.40 -2.85
C GLU A 252 20.28 -21.30 -3.17
N VAL A 253 20.96 -22.43 -3.33
CA VAL A 253 22.42 -22.49 -3.47
C VAL A 253 22.82 -23.04 -4.83
N TYR A 254 23.65 -22.29 -5.54
CA TYR A 254 24.29 -22.68 -6.79
C TYR A 254 25.79 -22.86 -6.56
N ASN A 255 26.37 -23.92 -7.15
CA ASN A 255 27.77 -24.32 -6.94
C ASN A 255 28.18 -24.40 -5.44
N PRO A 256 27.63 -25.35 -4.66
CA PRO A 256 27.87 -25.46 -3.22
C PRO A 256 29.35 -25.56 -2.80
N ASN A 257 30.22 -26.05 -3.71
CA ASN A 257 31.66 -26.20 -3.48
C ASN A 257 32.49 -25.02 -4.02
N GLY A 258 31.84 -23.94 -4.46
CA GLY A 258 32.51 -22.75 -4.96
C GLY A 258 33.44 -22.13 -3.91
N LYS A 259 34.61 -21.67 -4.35
CA LYS A 259 35.66 -21.10 -3.51
C LYS A 259 35.24 -19.78 -2.85
N TYR A 260 34.50 -18.95 -3.59
CA TYR A 260 34.09 -17.62 -3.15
C TYR A 260 32.59 -17.59 -2.89
N ARG A 261 32.16 -17.12 -1.73
CA ARG A 261 30.74 -17.06 -1.38
C ARG A 261 30.15 -15.70 -1.72
N VAL A 262 29.18 -15.70 -2.63
CA VAL A 262 28.43 -14.49 -3.03
C VAL A 262 26.97 -14.67 -2.65
N VAL A 263 26.42 -13.67 -1.97
CA VAL A 263 25.01 -13.67 -1.52
C VAL A 263 24.22 -12.65 -2.32
N SER A 264 23.03 -13.02 -2.77
CA SER A 264 22.03 -12.08 -3.28
C SER A 264 20.85 -12.02 -2.33
N THR A 265 20.47 -10.81 -1.92
CA THR A 265 19.38 -10.60 -0.96
C THR A 265 18.00 -10.90 -1.54
N LYS A 266 17.89 -11.02 -2.88
CA LYS A 266 16.67 -11.38 -3.61
C LYS A 266 16.97 -12.18 -4.88
N PRO A 267 16.01 -13.00 -5.36
CA PRO A 267 16.08 -13.50 -6.72
C PRO A 267 16.04 -12.31 -7.70
N MET A 268 16.94 -12.31 -8.68
CA MET A 268 17.00 -11.31 -9.74
C MET A 268 16.65 -11.94 -11.10
N PRO A 269 16.09 -11.17 -12.05
CA PRO A 269 15.73 -11.69 -13.37
C PRO A 269 16.90 -12.30 -14.15
N GLY A 270 16.58 -13.36 -14.89
CA GLY A 270 17.53 -14.10 -15.72
C GLY A 270 18.51 -14.98 -14.92
N THR A 271 19.21 -15.86 -15.61
CA THR A 271 20.19 -16.80 -15.02
C THR A 271 21.63 -16.50 -15.41
N ARG A 272 21.87 -15.59 -16.38
CA ARG A 272 23.20 -15.24 -16.88
C ARG A 272 24.14 -14.78 -15.76
N TRP A 273 23.66 -13.94 -14.85
CA TRP A 273 24.45 -13.44 -13.73
C TRP A 273 24.86 -14.56 -12.74
N ILE A 274 24.01 -15.58 -12.55
CA ILE A 274 24.31 -16.77 -11.74
C ILE A 274 25.41 -17.58 -12.43
N ASN A 275 25.24 -17.88 -13.72
CA ASN A 275 26.18 -18.67 -14.49
C ASN A 275 27.57 -18.02 -14.54
N LEU A 276 27.64 -16.70 -14.77
CA LEU A 276 28.90 -15.94 -14.77
C LEU A 276 29.66 -16.03 -13.44
N LEU A 277 28.95 -16.07 -12.30
CA LEU A 277 29.56 -16.26 -10.99
C LEU A 277 29.99 -17.73 -10.79
N VAL A 278 29.11 -18.68 -11.12
CA VAL A 278 29.36 -20.12 -10.96
C VAL A 278 30.56 -20.58 -11.79
N ASP A 279 30.64 -20.18 -13.06
CA ASP A 279 31.74 -20.50 -13.98
C ASP A 279 33.09 -19.96 -13.49
N GLN A 280 33.05 -18.94 -12.63
CA GLN A 280 34.23 -18.34 -12.00
C GLN A 280 34.51 -18.89 -10.61
N GLY A 281 33.86 -19.99 -10.24
CA GLY A 281 34.10 -20.70 -8.98
C GLY A 281 33.46 -20.02 -7.77
N CYS A 282 32.43 -19.19 -7.97
CA CYS A 282 31.63 -18.67 -6.87
C CYS A 282 30.54 -19.67 -6.47
N ARG A 283 30.33 -19.80 -5.16
CA ARG A 283 29.14 -20.36 -4.53
C ARG A 283 28.13 -19.22 -4.39
N VAL A 284 27.02 -19.30 -5.10
CA VAL A 284 25.99 -18.24 -5.13
C VAL A 284 24.83 -18.68 -4.25
N GLU A 285 24.47 -17.84 -3.28
CA GLU A 285 23.28 -18.04 -2.45
C GLU A 285 22.27 -16.95 -2.70
N ILE A 286 21.03 -17.35 -2.95
CA ILE A 286 19.92 -16.44 -3.26
C ILE A 286 18.89 -16.56 -2.16
N CYS A 287 18.59 -15.45 -1.49
CA CYS A 287 17.55 -15.41 -0.47
C CYS A 287 16.15 -15.43 -1.11
N HIS A 288 15.32 -16.36 -0.65
CA HIS A 288 13.91 -16.55 -1.04
C HIS A 288 12.94 -16.26 0.11
N LEU A 289 13.38 -15.50 1.12
CA LEU A 289 12.45 -15.01 2.14
C LEU A 289 11.33 -14.20 1.47
N LYS A 290 10.08 -14.55 1.80
CA LYS A 290 8.87 -13.91 1.27
C LYS A 290 8.70 -12.44 1.70
N LYS A 291 9.48 -11.96 2.67
CA LYS A 291 9.50 -10.54 3.08
C LYS A 291 9.82 -9.67 1.87
N THR A 292 9.09 -8.58 1.61
CA THR A 292 9.37 -7.70 0.46
C THR A 292 10.76 -7.06 0.58
N ILE A 293 11.06 -6.48 1.73
CA ILE A 293 12.35 -5.87 2.08
C ILE A 293 12.93 -6.66 3.25
N LEU A 294 14.22 -6.99 3.20
CA LEU A 294 14.91 -7.69 4.30
C LEU A 294 15.30 -6.70 5.40
N SER A 295 15.20 -7.12 6.66
CA SER A 295 15.74 -6.32 7.77
C SER A 295 17.26 -6.41 7.82
N VAL A 296 17.89 -5.50 8.58
CA VAL A 296 19.33 -5.53 8.82
C VAL A 296 19.75 -6.88 9.42
N GLU A 297 18.96 -7.44 10.34
CA GLU A 297 19.20 -8.74 10.95
C GLU A 297 19.10 -9.89 9.93
N ASP A 298 18.08 -9.87 9.06
CA ASP A 298 17.95 -10.88 7.99
C ASP A 298 19.20 -10.88 7.09
N ILE A 299 19.73 -9.68 6.77
CA ILE A 299 20.91 -9.52 5.92
C ILE A 299 22.18 -9.95 6.67
N ILE A 300 22.31 -9.68 7.97
CA ILE A 300 23.44 -10.16 8.78
C ILE A 300 23.44 -11.69 8.85
N ASP A 301 22.28 -12.31 9.08
CA ASP A 301 22.13 -13.77 9.09
C ASP A 301 22.48 -14.38 7.73
N LEU A 302 22.11 -13.69 6.64
CA LEU A 302 22.53 -14.05 5.29
C LEU A 302 24.04 -13.89 5.06
N ILE A 303 24.68 -12.87 5.62
CA ILE A 303 26.13 -12.68 5.50
C ILE A 303 26.86 -13.78 6.28
N GLY A 304 26.42 -14.11 7.50
CA GLY A 304 27.05 -15.12 8.36
C GLY A 304 28.53 -14.85 8.63
N ASP A 305 29.29 -15.90 8.96
CA ASP A 305 30.71 -15.76 9.34
C ASP A 305 31.68 -15.63 8.17
N LYS A 306 31.24 -15.96 6.95
CA LYS A 306 32.08 -15.91 5.75
C LYS A 306 31.26 -15.48 4.54
N CYS A 307 31.56 -14.33 3.95
CA CYS A 307 30.91 -13.83 2.74
C CYS A 307 31.91 -12.99 1.95
N ASP A 308 32.20 -13.33 0.69
CA ASP A 308 33.15 -12.59 -0.13
C ASP A 308 32.50 -11.36 -0.80
N GLY A 309 31.18 -11.39 -1.01
CA GLY A 309 30.44 -10.21 -1.47
C GLY A 309 28.93 -10.38 -1.53
N VAL A 310 28.23 -9.25 -1.59
CA VAL A 310 26.76 -9.18 -1.53
C VAL A 310 26.20 -8.40 -2.71
N ILE A 311 25.10 -8.87 -3.28
CA ILE A 311 24.28 -8.14 -4.25
C ILE A 311 22.95 -7.77 -3.56
N GLY A 312 22.73 -6.48 -3.33
CA GLY A 312 21.56 -5.96 -2.63
C GLY A 312 20.59 -5.17 -3.51
N GLN A 313 19.47 -4.80 -2.91
CA GLN A 313 18.40 -4.05 -3.57
C GLN A 313 18.42 -2.56 -3.21
N LEU A 314 17.82 -1.74 -4.06
CA LEU A 314 17.63 -0.30 -3.83
C LEU A 314 16.88 0.02 -2.53
N THR A 315 16.02 -0.91 -2.07
CA THR A 315 15.15 -0.73 -0.90
C THR A 315 15.82 -1.10 0.42
N GLU A 316 17.07 -1.55 0.39
CA GLU A 316 17.81 -1.96 1.59
C GLU A 316 18.79 -0.86 1.99
N ASP A 317 18.70 -0.39 3.24
CA ASP A 317 19.62 0.63 3.75
C ASP A 317 20.95 0.02 4.17
N TRP A 318 21.99 0.33 3.39
CA TRP A 318 23.35 -0.15 3.62
C TRP A 318 24.19 0.91 4.32
N GLY A 319 24.25 0.80 5.65
CA GLY A 319 25.06 1.66 6.53
C GLY A 319 26.18 0.93 7.28
N GLU A 320 26.74 1.61 8.28
CA GLU A 320 27.84 1.14 9.15
C GLU A 320 27.66 -0.32 9.62
N THR A 321 26.48 -0.68 10.11
CA THR A 321 26.20 -2.02 10.67
C THR A 321 26.41 -3.14 9.65
N LEU A 322 25.83 -3.00 8.44
CA LEU A 322 25.92 -4.02 7.40
C LEU A 322 27.31 -4.09 6.79
N PHE A 323 27.96 -2.95 6.56
CA PHE A 323 29.34 -2.93 6.05
C PHE A 323 30.33 -3.49 7.07
N SER A 324 30.14 -3.22 8.36
CA SER A 324 30.93 -3.84 9.42
C SER A 324 30.77 -5.36 9.44
N ALA A 325 29.54 -5.85 9.36
CA ALA A 325 29.25 -7.29 9.33
C ALA A 325 29.88 -7.97 8.09
N LEU A 326 29.70 -7.38 6.91
CA LEU A 326 30.29 -7.89 5.67
C LEU A 326 31.82 -7.91 5.73
N SER A 327 32.45 -6.85 6.25
CA SER A 327 33.91 -6.78 6.42
C SER A 327 34.43 -7.85 7.39
N LYS A 328 33.75 -8.06 8.53
CA LYS A 328 34.09 -9.12 9.50
C LYS A 328 33.98 -10.53 8.88
N ALA A 329 33.04 -10.73 7.97
CA ALA A 329 32.87 -11.98 7.23
C ALA A 329 33.89 -12.15 6.07
N GLY A 330 34.85 -11.23 5.90
CA GLY A 330 35.87 -11.27 4.85
C GLY A 330 35.42 -10.69 3.50
N GLY A 331 34.32 -9.92 3.49
CA GLY A 331 33.75 -9.35 2.29
C GLY A 331 34.64 -8.31 1.62
N LYS A 332 34.54 -8.26 0.29
CA LYS A 332 35.32 -7.34 -0.55
C LYS A 332 34.44 -6.36 -1.33
N ALA A 333 33.18 -6.72 -1.56
CA ALA A 333 32.29 -5.91 -2.36
C ALA A 333 30.81 -6.06 -1.99
N PHE A 334 30.11 -4.95 -2.11
CA PHE A 334 28.67 -4.86 -2.15
C PHE A 334 28.27 -4.25 -3.50
N SER A 335 27.29 -4.80 -4.21
CA SER A 335 26.73 -4.15 -5.39
C SER A 335 25.24 -3.91 -5.22
N ASN A 336 24.85 -2.65 -5.34
CA ASN A 336 23.45 -2.24 -5.37
C ASN A 336 22.88 -2.50 -6.78
N MET A 337 21.75 -3.21 -6.88
CA MET A 337 21.04 -3.41 -8.14
C MET A 337 20.21 -2.17 -8.54
N ALA A 338 20.89 -1.02 -8.66
CA ALA A 338 20.30 0.24 -9.06
C ALA A 338 21.39 1.20 -9.58
N VAL A 339 20.97 2.31 -10.21
CA VAL A 339 21.88 3.40 -10.59
C VAL A 339 22.11 4.36 -9.43
N GLY A 340 21.01 4.87 -8.87
CA GLY A 340 21.07 5.71 -7.68
C GLY A 340 21.35 4.85 -6.45
N TYR A 341 22.13 5.40 -5.52
CA TYR A 341 22.63 4.71 -4.34
C TYR A 341 22.38 5.54 -3.07
N ASN A 342 21.26 6.28 -3.03
CA ASN A 342 20.84 7.07 -1.87
C ASN A 342 20.65 6.19 -0.60
N ASN A 343 20.37 4.90 -0.79
CA ASN A 343 20.26 3.89 0.26
C ASN A 343 21.62 3.35 0.75
N VAL A 344 22.75 3.86 0.24
CA VAL A 344 24.09 3.32 0.52
C VAL A 344 24.98 4.40 1.11
N ASP A 345 25.45 4.19 2.33
CA ASP A 345 26.48 5.01 2.96
C ASP A 345 27.87 4.63 2.41
N VAL A 346 28.30 5.37 1.40
CA VAL A 346 29.59 5.15 0.74
C VAL A 346 30.77 5.42 1.68
N GLU A 347 30.64 6.33 2.64
CA GLU A 347 31.72 6.63 3.59
C GLU A 347 31.90 5.52 4.61
N ALA A 348 30.80 4.94 5.10
CA ALA A 348 30.86 3.72 5.89
C ALA A 348 31.54 2.57 5.12
N ALA A 349 31.20 2.38 3.84
CA ALA A 349 31.85 1.37 3.01
C ALA A 349 33.37 1.61 2.86
N ASN A 350 33.79 2.87 2.69
CA ASN A 350 35.20 3.25 2.63
C ASN A 350 35.95 2.86 3.91
N LYS A 351 35.38 3.17 5.08
CA LYS A 351 35.95 2.83 6.39
C LYS A 351 36.23 1.34 6.55
N TYR A 352 35.37 0.49 5.98
CA TYR A 352 35.49 -0.96 6.05
C TYR A 352 36.20 -1.60 4.84
N GLY A 353 36.70 -0.79 3.89
CA GLY A 353 37.40 -1.27 2.70
C GLY A 353 36.52 -2.03 1.71
N ILE A 354 35.19 -1.85 1.77
CA ILE A 354 34.24 -2.53 0.90
C ILE A 354 34.02 -1.72 -0.38
N ALA A 355 34.25 -2.35 -1.53
CA ALA A 355 33.95 -1.74 -2.82
C ALA A 355 32.44 -1.73 -3.08
N VAL A 356 31.89 -0.56 -3.44
CA VAL A 356 30.46 -0.38 -3.69
C VAL A 356 30.20 -0.29 -5.20
N GLY A 357 29.44 -1.23 -5.73
CA GLY A 357 29.00 -1.26 -7.13
C GLY A 357 27.58 -0.74 -7.34
N ASN A 358 27.32 -0.24 -8.55
CA ASN A 358 26.00 0.15 -9.04
C ASN A 358 25.87 -0.21 -10.54
N THR A 359 24.72 0.08 -11.17
CA THR A 359 24.41 -0.39 -12.56
C THR A 359 24.11 0.74 -13.56
N PRO A 360 25.00 1.74 -13.78
CA PRO A 360 24.83 2.80 -14.79
C PRO A 360 24.82 2.27 -16.22
N GLY A 361 24.43 3.12 -17.18
CA GLY A 361 24.34 2.77 -18.60
C GLY A 361 23.07 1.99 -18.95
N VAL A 362 22.89 0.79 -18.39
CA VAL A 362 21.92 -0.24 -18.82
C VAL A 362 20.44 0.16 -18.78
N LEU A 363 20.06 1.12 -17.94
CA LEU A 363 18.65 1.54 -17.79
C LEU A 363 18.31 2.87 -18.45
N THR A 364 19.28 3.50 -19.13
CA THR A 364 19.11 4.87 -19.65
C THR A 364 17.92 4.99 -20.59
N GLU A 365 17.83 4.10 -21.59
CA GLU A 365 16.74 4.13 -22.58
C GLU A 365 15.42 3.73 -21.94
N THR A 366 15.36 2.61 -21.19
CA THR A 366 14.11 2.15 -20.57
C THR A 366 13.48 3.15 -19.61
N THR A 367 14.27 3.90 -18.84
CA THR A 367 13.73 4.96 -17.99
C THR A 367 13.25 6.17 -18.79
N ALA A 368 13.95 6.54 -19.87
CA ALA A 368 13.48 7.59 -20.78
C ALA A 368 12.19 7.18 -21.52
N GLU A 369 12.08 5.92 -21.92
CA GLU A 369 10.88 5.34 -22.55
C GLU A 369 9.68 5.38 -21.61
N LEU A 370 9.86 5.04 -20.32
CA LEU A 370 8.76 5.16 -19.36
C LEU A 370 8.37 6.62 -19.15
N ALA A 371 9.33 7.53 -19.00
CA ALA A 371 9.03 8.95 -18.87
C ALA A 371 8.24 9.47 -20.09
N ALA A 372 8.65 9.11 -21.31
CA ALA A 372 7.92 9.45 -22.53
C ALA A 372 6.52 8.80 -22.56
N SER A 373 6.40 7.56 -22.10
CA SER A 373 5.11 6.86 -22.01
C SER A 373 4.15 7.56 -21.05
N LEU A 374 4.64 7.99 -19.87
CA LEU A 374 3.87 8.76 -18.90
C LEU A 374 3.48 10.14 -19.47
N SER A 375 4.38 10.81 -20.19
CA SER A 375 4.07 12.07 -20.88
C SER A 375 2.91 11.91 -21.87
N LEU A 376 2.93 10.86 -22.68
CA LEU A 376 1.89 10.60 -23.68
C LEU A 376 0.58 10.17 -23.02
N ALA A 377 0.66 9.30 -22.01
CA ALA A 377 -0.51 8.84 -21.27
C ALA A 377 -1.22 10.01 -20.59
N ALA A 378 -0.47 10.94 -20.00
CA ALA A 378 -1.00 12.15 -19.40
C ALA A 378 -1.58 13.09 -20.47
N ALA A 379 -0.83 13.38 -21.53
CA ALA A 379 -1.28 14.25 -22.62
C ALA A 379 -2.58 13.76 -23.27
N ARG A 380 -2.76 12.44 -23.40
CA ARG A 380 -3.89 11.81 -24.09
C ARG A 380 -4.94 11.21 -23.16
N ARG A 381 -4.84 11.43 -21.84
CA ARG A 381 -5.80 10.97 -20.83
C ARG A 381 -6.05 9.45 -20.90
N ILE A 382 -5.00 8.67 -21.17
CA ILE A 382 -5.12 7.24 -21.48
C ILE A 382 -5.69 6.46 -20.32
N VAL A 383 -5.22 6.70 -19.09
CA VAL A 383 -5.68 5.96 -17.90
C VAL A 383 -7.14 6.25 -17.60
N GLU A 384 -7.55 7.53 -17.65
CA GLU A 384 -8.95 7.92 -17.49
C GLU A 384 -9.86 7.24 -18.54
N ALA A 385 -9.40 7.15 -19.79
CA ALA A 385 -10.13 6.52 -20.87
C ALA A 385 -10.21 4.99 -20.73
N ASP A 386 -9.14 4.34 -20.28
CA ASP A 386 -9.12 2.88 -20.00
C ASP A 386 -10.11 2.52 -18.89
N GLU A 387 -10.09 3.25 -17.78
CA GLU A 387 -11.04 3.07 -16.67
C GLU A 387 -12.49 3.26 -17.14
N PHE A 388 -12.75 4.31 -17.91
CA PHE A 388 -14.07 4.59 -18.48
C PHE A 388 -14.57 3.45 -19.39
N MET A 389 -13.69 2.92 -20.25
CA MET A 389 -14.01 1.82 -21.16
C MET A 389 -14.27 0.51 -20.39
N ARG A 390 -13.40 0.13 -19.46
CA ARG A 390 -13.56 -1.08 -18.64
C ARG A 390 -14.76 -1.01 -17.71
N GLY A 391 -15.12 0.20 -17.27
CA GLY A 391 -16.33 0.45 -16.48
C GLY A 391 -17.63 0.28 -17.26
N GLY A 392 -17.59 0.04 -18.58
CA GLY A 392 -18.78 -0.13 -19.41
C GLY A 392 -19.56 1.18 -19.65
N LEU A 393 -18.89 2.33 -19.51
CA LEU A 393 -19.51 3.66 -19.64
C LEU A 393 -19.49 4.19 -21.08
N TYR A 394 -18.81 3.50 -22.00
CA TYR A 394 -18.69 3.92 -23.40
C TYR A 394 -19.94 3.54 -24.21
N GLU A 395 -20.78 4.53 -24.49
CA GLU A 395 -21.98 4.37 -25.33
C GLU A 395 -21.72 4.70 -26.82
N GLY A 396 -20.67 5.47 -27.11
CA GLY A 396 -20.33 5.88 -28.47
C GLY A 396 -19.33 7.03 -28.50
N TRP A 397 -18.79 7.31 -29.70
CA TRP A 397 -17.86 8.43 -29.90
C TRP A 397 -18.57 9.78 -29.78
N LEU A 398 -17.96 10.71 -29.05
CA LEU A 398 -18.41 12.10 -28.93
C LEU A 398 -17.23 13.06 -29.15
N PRO A 399 -17.45 14.22 -29.80
CA PRO A 399 -16.37 15.18 -30.10
C PRO A 399 -15.58 15.70 -28.90
N HIS A 400 -16.17 15.69 -27.70
CA HIS A 400 -15.59 16.23 -26.47
C HIS A 400 -15.09 15.14 -25.50
N LEU A 401 -15.24 13.86 -25.86
CA LEU A 401 -14.88 12.75 -24.99
C LEU A 401 -13.35 12.60 -24.93
N PHE A 402 -12.78 12.77 -23.72
CA PHE A 402 -11.34 12.66 -23.45
C PHE A 402 -10.41 13.47 -24.37
N VAL A 403 -10.83 14.67 -24.79
CA VAL A 403 -9.94 15.59 -25.52
C VAL A 403 -8.71 15.89 -24.66
N GLY A 404 -7.53 15.68 -25.25
CA GLY A 404 -6.23 15.89 -24.63
C GLY A 404 -5.34 16.79 -25.48
N ASN A 405 -4.06 16.87 -25.12
CA ASN A 405 -3.11 17.82 -25.68
C ASN A 405 -2.31 17.21 -26.85
N LEU A 406 -2.18 17.99 -27.93
CA LEU A 406 -1.27 17.67 -29.03
C LEU A 406 0.12 18.18 -28.69
N LEU A 407 1.10 17.27 -28.57
CA LEU A 407 2.48 17.64 -28.25
C LEU A 407 3.26 18.24 -29.43
N LYS A 408 2.82 18.01 -30.68
CA LYS A 408 3.55 18.48 -31.86
C LYS A 408 3.70 20.00 -31.87
N GLY A 409 4.94 20.48 -31.97
CA GLY A 409 5.28 21.91 -31.98
C GLY A 409 5.24 22.60 -30.62
N GLN A 410 4.85 21.89 -29.56
CA GLN A 410 4.93 22.39 -28.18
C GLN A 410 6.38 22.34 -27.64
N THR A 411 6.60 22.88 -26.45
CA THR A 411 7.91 22.94 -25.82
C THR A 411 8.05 21.88 -24.73
N VAL A 412 9.05 21.00 -24.87
CA VAL A 412 9.48 20.07 -23.82
C VAL A 412 10.56 20.72 -22.96
N GLY A 413 10.31 20.76 -21.66
CA GLY A 413 11.21 21.16 -20.59
C GLY A 413 11.93 19.97 -19.98
N VAL A 414 13.26 19.99 -19.95
CA VAL A 414 14.07 18.95 -19.29
C VAL A 414 14.90 19.55 -18.18
N ILE A 415 14.67 19.09 -16.96
CA ILE A 415 15.46 19.44 -15.78
C ILE A 415 16.38 18.27 -15.46
N GLY A 416 17.69 18.48 -15.60
CA GLY A 416 18.69 17.41 -15.56
C GLY A 416 18.87 16.80 -16.95
N ALA A 417 19.63 17.47 -17.81
CA ALA A 417 20.01 17.01 -19.15
C ALA A 417 21.21 16.04 -19.13
N GLY A 418 21.29 15.18 -18.12
CA GLY A 418 22.20 14.05 -18.06
C GLY A 418 21.82 12.95 -19.06
N ARG A 419 22.23 11.71 -18.80
CA ARG A 419 22.00 10.58 -19.71
C ARG A 419 20.51 10.34 -20.00
N ILE A 420 19.71 10.17 -18.95
CA ILE A 420 18.28 9.85 -19.06
C ILE A 420 17.54 11.06 -19.64
N GLY A 421 17.75 12.25 -19.08
CA GLY A 421 17.11 13.47 -19.59
C GLY A 421 17.46 13.78 -21.04
N SER A 422 18.69 13.52 -21.48
CA SER A 422 19.07 13.65 -22.89
C SER A 422 18.41 12.60 -23.78
N ALA A 423 18.30 11.34 -23.34
CA ALA A 423 17.59 10.30 -24.09
C ALA A 423 16.10 10.65 -24.24
N TYR A 424 15.45 11.05 -23.15
CA TYR A 424 14.08 11.53 -23.14
C TYR A 424 13.89 12.75 -24.05
N ALA A 425 14.76 13.77 -23.94
CA ALA A 425 14.70 14.95 -24.81
C ALA A 425 14.75 14.57 -26.29
N ARG A 426 15.64 13.65 -26.67
CA ARG A 426 15.76 13.18 -28.06
C ARG A 426 14.48 12.50 -28.53
N MET A 427 13.87 11.63 -27.71
CA MET A 427 12.59 10.98 -28.03
C MET A 427 11.48 12.01 -28.26
N MET A 428 11.38 13.02 -27.39
CA MET A 428 10.34 14.06 -27.48
C MET A 428 10.56 14.99 -28.68
N VAL A 429 11.80 15.37 -28.96
CA VAL A 429 12.16 16.22 -30.10
C VAL A 429 11.99 15.49 -31.42
N GLU A 430 12.54 14.28 -31.55
CA GLU A 430 12.54 13.53 -32.81
C GLU A 430 11.16 12.94 -33.10
N GLY A 431 10.57 12.25 -32.13
CA GLY A 431 9.29 11.55 -32.27
C GLY A 431 8.09 12.48 -32.35
N PHE A 432 8.12 13.60 -31.62
CA PHE A 432 6.97 14.51 -31.51
C PHE A 432 7.23 15.92 -32.03
N LYS A 433 8.43 16.23 -32.56
CA LYS A 433 8.76 17.55 -33.14
C LYS A 433 8.51 18.68 -32.14
N MET A 434 8.87 18.44 -30.88
CA MET A 434 8.80 19.43 -29.82
C MET A 434 10.06 20.32 -29.84
N ASN A 435 9.90 21.59 -29.46
CA ASN A 435 11.04 22.46 -29.14
C ASN A 435 11.61 22.07 -27.78
N LEU A 436 12.92 22.19 -27.59
CA LEU A 436 13.58 21.85 -26.34
C LEU A 436 13.92 23.10 -25.52
N ILE A 437 13.54 23.12 -24.25
CA ILE A 437 14.18 23.97 -23.26
C ILE A 437 14.73 23.08 -22.14
N TYR A 438 15.97 23.31 -21.71
CA TYR A 438 16.56 22.48 -20.67
C TYR A 438 17.35 23.28 -19.64
N PHE A 439 17.38 22.78 -18.41
CA PHE A 439 18.24 23.29 -17.35
C PHE A 439 19.10 22.17 -16.79
N ASP A 440 20.41 22.41 -16.73
CA ASP A 440 21.39 21.54 -16.10
C ASP A 440 22.60 22.40 -15.66
N LEU A 441 23.28 21.97 -14.59
CA LEU A 441 24.51 22.59 -14.09
C LEU A 441 25.59 22.61 -15.19
N TYR A 442 25.65 21.56 -16.00
CA TYR A 442 26.60 21.43 -17.10
C TYR A 442 25.91 21.56 -18.46
N GLN A 443 26.62 22.14 -19.44
CA GLN A 443 26.11 22.27 -20.80
C GLN A 443 26.05 20.90 -21.47
N SER A 444 24.91 20.56 -22.08
CA SER A 444 24.73 19.30 -22.80
C SER A 444 25.04 19.47 -24.30
N THR A 445 26.31 19.72 -24.65
CA THR A 445 26.73 20.01 -26.04
C THR A 445 26.33 18.93 -27.04
N ARG A 446 26.29 17.66 -26.63
CA ARG A 446 25.86 16.55 -27.50
C ARG A 446 24.36 16.63 -27.81
N LEU A 447 23.52 16.96 -26.83
CA LEU A 447 22.09 17.13 -27.03
C LEU A 447 21.81 18.34 -27.94
N GLU A 448 22.49 19.47 -27.69
CA GLU A 448 22.38 20.69 -28.49
C GLU A 448 22.73 20.45 -29.97
N LYS A 449 23.86 19.77 -30.23
CA LYS A 449 24.25 19.39 -31.59
C LYS A 449 23.22 18.48 -32.25
N PHE A 450 22.67 17.52 -31.51
CA PHE A 450 21.63 16.62 -32.03
C PHE A 450 20.39 17.40 -32.46
N VAL A 451 19.82 18.25 -31.59
CA VAL A 451 18.61 19.02 -31.91
C VAL A 451 18.87 19.99 -33.07
N THR A 452 20.06 20.60 -33.12
CA THR A 452 20.47 21.47 -34.24
C THR A 452 20.48 20.72 -35.57
N ALA A 453 21.09 19.53 -35.62
CA ALA A 453 21.15 18.71 -36.81
C ALA A 453 19.75 18.23 -37.24
N TYR A 454 18.91 17.82 -36.29
CA TYR A 454 17.54 17.42 -36.59
C TYR A 454 16.68 18.59 -37.10
N GLY A 455 16.81 19.79 -36.51
CA GLY A 455 16.17 21.00 -37.01
C GLY A 455 16.58 21.36 -38.44
N GLN A 456 17.87 21.21 -38.78
CA GLN A 456 18.36 21.38 -40.15
C GLN A 456 17.76 20.32 -41.10
N PHE A 457 17.68 19.07 -40.67
CA PHE A 457 17.05 17.98 -41.42
C PHE A 457 15.57 18.28 -41.70
N LEU A 458 14.79 18.70 -40.70
CA LEU A 458 13.39 19.08 -40.88
C LEU A 458 13.23 20.22 -41.90
N LYS A 459 14.05 21.27 -41.77
CA LYS A 459 14.06 22.41 -42.69
C LYS A 459 14.37 21.97 -44.13
N ALA A 460 15.34 21.09 -44.33
CA ALA A 460 15.70 20.56 -45.65
C ALA A 460 14.56 19.75 -46.29
N ASN A 461 13.68 19.17 -45.48
CA ASN A 461 12.49 18.43 -45.93
C ASN A 461 11.21 19.28 -46.00
N GLY A 462 11.32 20.61 -45.89
CA GLY A 462 10.16 21.52 -45.96
C GLY A 462 9.28 21.54 -44.70
N GLU A 463 9.77 21.00 -43.59
CA GLU A 463 9.08 21.01 -42.30
C GLU A 463 9.53 22.19 -41.42
N GLN A 464 8.70 22.56 -40.45
CA GLN A 464 9.08 23.57 -39.44
C GLN A 464 10.23 23.01 -38.57
N PRO A 465 11.37 23.70 -38.48
CA PRO A 465 12.50 23.24 -37.67
C PRO A 465 12.17 23.35 -36.18
N VAL A 466 12.63 22.38 -35.41
CA VAL A 466 12.65 22.46 -33.94
C VAL A 466 13.80 23.36 -33.47
N THR A 467 13.62 24.01 -32.32
CA THR A 467 14.65 24.81 -31.67
C THR A 467 15.06 24.22 -30.33
N TRP A 468 16.19 24.67 -29.79
CA TRP A 468 16.59 24.38 -28.43
C TRP A 468 17.10 25.63 -27.70
N LYS A 469 16.93 25.64 -26.38
CA LYS A 469 17.44 26.68 -25.49
C LYS A 469 17.95 26.06 -24.19
N ARG A 470 19.17 26.43 -23.77
CA ARG A 470 19.62 26.19 -22.40
C ARG A 470 19.10 27.33 -21.52
N ALA A 471 18.25 27.00 -20.56
CA ALA A 471 17.73 27.94 -19.60
C ALA A 471 18.82 28.40 -18.62
N SER A 472 18.73 29.66 -18.22
CA SER A 472 19.57 30.28 -17.18
C SER A 472 19.20 29.81 -15.77
N SER A 473 17.96 29.37 -15.59
CA SER A 473 17.39 28.90 -14.32
C SER A 473 16.35 27.80 -14.57
N MET A 474 16.03 27.03 -13.53
CA MET A 474 14.92 26.09 -13.60
C MET A 474 13.58 26.81 -13.83
N GLU A 475 13.36 27.94 -13.17
CA GLU A 475 12.09 28.67 -13.22
C GLU A 475 11.76 29.13 -14.65
N GLU A 476 12.78 29.38 -15.48
CA GLU A 476 12.61 29.66 -16.91
C GLU A 476 12.05 28.44 -17.67
N VAL A 477 12.54 27.23 -17.38
CA VAL A 477 11.96 25.97 -17.91
C VAL A 477 10.50 25.83 -17.50
N LEU A 478 10.21 26.03 -16.21
CA LEU A 478 8.87 25.84 -15.65
C LEU A 478 7.83 26.78 -16.27
N ARG A 479 8.20 28.03 -16.58
CA ARG A 479 7.30 29.01 -17.21
C ARG A 479 7.09 28.75 -18.71
N GLU A 480 8.11 28.32 -19.43
CA GLU A 480 8.08 28.22 -20.89
C GLU A 480 7.60 26.87 -21.42
N ALA A 481 7.84 25.78 -20.70
CA ALA A 481 7.53 24.43 -21.16
C ALA A 481 6.03 24.07 -21.03
N ASP A 482 5.55 23.25 -21.96
CA ASP A 482 4.21 22.62 -21.92
C ASP A 482 4.27 21.23 -21.27
N LEU A 483 5.41 20.56 -21.41
CA LEU A 483 5.71 19.25 -20.83
C LEU A 483 7.05 19.29 -20.14
N ILE A 484 7.10 19.08 -18.83
CA ILE A 484 8.31 19.12 -18.02
C ILE A 484 8.63 17.70 -17.54
N SER A 485 9.88 17.25 -17.73
CA SER A 485 10.35 15.98 -17.15
C SER A 485 11.56 16.19 -16.25
N LEU A 486 11.51 15.57 -15.06
CA LEU A 486 12.53 15.68 -14.02
C LEU A 486 13.49 14.48 -14.06
N HIS A 487 14.77 14.77 -14.27
CA HIS A 487 15.87 13.80 -14.23
C HIS A 487 17.10 14.24 -13.39
N PRO A 488 16.97 15.04 -12.30
CA PRO A 488 18.10 15.33 -11.44
C PRO A 488 18.49 14.12 -10.56
N VAL A 489 19.70 14.16 -10.01
CA VAL A 489 20.06 13.30 -8.87
C VAL A 489 19.44 13.90 -7.61
N LEU A 490 18.93 13.06 -6.68
CA LEU A 490 18.46 13.55 -5.39
C LEU A 490 19.63 13.80 -4.44
N ASP A 491 19.82 15.07 -4.11
CA ASP A 491 20.65 15.60 -3.03
C ASP A 491 19.94 16.78 -2.33
N LYS A 492 20.63 17.42 -1.37
CA LYS A 492 20.10 18.56 -0.59
C LYS A 492 19.64 19.74 -1.46
N THR A 493 20.24 19.96 -2.62
CA THR A 493 19.91 21.08 -3.53
C THR A 493 18.69 20.80 -4.40
N THR A 494 18.34 19.52 -4.55
CA THR A 494 17.21 19.03 -5.37
C THR A 494 16.05 18.48 -4.54
N TYR A 495 16.19 18.46 -3.21
CA TYR A 495 15.11 18.11 -2.31
C TYR A 495 14.02 19.18 -2.39
N HIS A 496 12.78 18.76 -2.65
CA HIS A 496 11.61 19.61 -2.91
C HIS A 496 11.92 20.70 -3.94
N LEU A 497 12.72 20.33 -4.95
CA LEU A 497 13.07 21.20 -6.07
C LEU A 497 11.82 21.75 -6.76
N VAL A 498 10.77 20.94 -6.89
CA VAL A 498 9.44 21.39 -7.29
C VAL A 498 8.56 21.50 -6.05
N ASN A 499 8.43 22.72 -5.54
CA ASN A 499 7.61 23.08 -4.39
C ASN A 499 6.33 23.83 -4.81
N LYS A 500 5.53 24.27 -3.84
CA LYS A 500 4.28 25.02 -4.07
C LYS A 500 4.46 26.23 -4.97
N GLU A 501 5.50 27.04 -4.74
CA GLU A 501 5.74 28.26 -5.51
C GLU A 501 6.09 27.93 -6.96
N ARG A 502 6.91 26.90 -7.20
CA ARG A 502 7.33 26.49 -8.54
C ARG A 502 6.23 25.78 -9.32
N LEU A 503 5.37 25.01 -8.65
CA LEU A 503 4.15 24.47 -9.26
C LEU A 503 3.26 25.61 -9.78
N ALA A 504 3.09 26.68 -9.01
CA ALA A 504 2.30 27.85 -9.42
C ALA A 504 2.91 28.65 -10.59
N MET A 505 4.20 28.48 -10.91
CA MET A 505 4.84 29.12 -12.07
C MET A 505 4.58 28.39 -13.39
N MET A 506 4.14 27.13 -13.33
CA MET A 506 3.90 26.33 -14.52
C MET A 506 2.65 26.79 -15.27
N LYS A 507 2.56 26.45 -16.55
CA LYS A 507 1.34 26.71 -17.34
C LYS A 507 0.17 25.91 -16.76
N LYS A 508 -1.04 26.47 -16.87
CA LYS A 508 -2.28 25.85 -16.34
C LYS A 508 -2.56 24.45 -16.88
N GLU A 509 -2.10 24.15 -18.10
CA GLU A 509 -2.28 22.86 -18.76
C GLU A 509 -0.97 22.07 -18.88
N ALA A 510 0.07 22.47 -18.13
CA ALA A 510 1.35 21.80 -18.17
C ALA A 510 1.23 20.34 -17.71
N ILE A 511 2.12 19.52 -18.26
CA ILE A 511 2.31 18.13 -17.85
C ILE A 511 3.64 18.04 -17.13
N LEU A 512 3.66 17.52 -15.90
CA LEU A 512 4.89 17.28 -15.13
C LEU A 512 5.13 15.77 -14.97
N VAL A 513 6.31 15.30 -15.35
CA VAL A 513 6.73 13.90 -15.25
C VAL A 513 7.90 13.75 -14.30
N ASN A 514 7.80 12.78 -13.38
CA ASN A 514 8.89 12.43 -12.48
C ASN A 514 9.22 10.93 -12.55
N CYS A 515 10.40 10.64 -13.08
CA CYS A 515 11.02 9.31 -13.07
C CYS A 515 12.43 9.37 -12.47
N SER A 516 12.69 10.36 -11.61
CA SER A 516 13.98 10.51 -10.92
C SER A 516 13.88 9.98 -9.49
N ARG A 517 13.42 10.82 -8.55
CA ARG A 517 13.15 10.46 -7.15
C ARG A 517 11.94 11.23 -6.64
N GLY A 518 11.15 10.60 -5.77
CA GLY A 518 9.95 11.21 -5.20
C GLY A 518 10.20 12.53 -4.49
N PRO A 519 11.17 12.61 -3.54
CA PRO A 519 11.46 13.83 -2.78
C PRO A 519 11.99 15.01 -3.62
N VAL A 520 12.12 14.89 -4.95
CA VAL A 520 12.37 16.04 -5.83
C VAL A 520 11.14 16.95 -5.92
N ILE A 521 9.95 16.40 -5.69
CA ILE A 521 8.69 17.13 -5.62
C ILE A 521 8.22 17.15 -4.17
N ASP A 522 7.76 18.31 -3.68
CA ASP A 522 6.92 18.37 -2.49
C ASP A 522 5.55 17.76 -2.83
N GLU A 523 5.36 16.48 -2.48
CA GLU A 523 4.19 15.71 -2.90
C GLU A 523 2.89 16.23 -2.28
N ALA A 524 2.96 16.82 -1.08
CA ALA A 524 1.81 17.47 -0.45
C ALA A 524 1.35 18.68 -1.26
N ALA A 525 2.29 19.55 -1.64
CA ALA A 525 2.01 20.71 -2.48
C ALA A 525 1.49 20.29 -3.87
N LEU A 526 1.99 19.17 -4.42
CA LEU A 526 1.51 18.63 -5.69
C LEU A 526 0.05 18.19 -5.61
N VAL A 527 -0.34 17.48 -4.54
CA VAL A 527 -1.74 17.04 -4.34
C VAL A 527 -2.68 18.24 -4.25
N GLU A 528 -2.31 19.29 -3.51
CA GLU A 528 -3.08 20.53 -3.46
C GLU A 528 -3.23 21.15 -4.86
N HIS A 529 -2.10 21.28 -5.57
CA HIS A 529 -2.08 21.88 -6.91
C HIS A 529 -2.94 21.13 -7.92
N LEU A 530 -2.92 19.79 -7.90
CA LEU A 530 -3.73 18.95 -8.79
C LEU A 530 -5.23 19.11 -8.57
N LYS A 531 -5.66 19.28 -7.31
CA LYS A 531 -7.07 19.51 -6.96
C LYS A 531 -7.55 20.89 -7.42
N GLU A 532 -6.70 21.90 -7.30
CA GLU A 532 -7.01 23.28 -7.71
C GLU A 532 -6.95 23.48 -9.24
N ASN A 533 -6.19 22.65 -9.96
CA ASN A 533 -5.92 22.82 -11.39
C ASN A 533 -6.29 21.56 -12.20
N PRO A 534 -7.56 21.36 -12.59
CA PRO A 534 -8.01 20.14 -13.28
C PRO A 534 -7.37 19.88 -14.65
N MET A 535 -6.77 20.91 -15.28
CA MET A 535 -6.10 20.80 -16.57
C MET A 535 -4.60 20.54 -16.46
N PHE A 536 -4.00 20.78 -15.29
CA PHE A 536 -2.64 20.39 -14.99
C PHE A 536 -2.58 18.87 -14.82
N ARG A 537 -1.55 18.21 -15.33
CA ARG A 537 -1.44 16.74 -15.29
C ARG A 537 -0.08 16.29 -14.83
N VAL A 538 -0.03 15.10 -14.21
CA VAL A 538 1.25 14.48 -13.83
C VAL A 538 1.37 13.02 -14.25
N GLY A 539 2.61 12.61 -14.47
CA GLY A 539 3.02 11.20 -14.55
C GLY A 539 4.13 10.92 -13.54
N LEU A 540 3.86 10.06 -12.56
CA LEU A 540 4.76 9.78 -11.44
C LEU A 540 5.14 8.30 -11.42
N ASP A 541 6.44 8.03 -11.45
CA ASP A 541 6.99 6.69 -11.21
C ASP A 541 7.50 6.52 -9.77
N VAL A 542 7.70 7.63 -9.03
CA VAL A 542 8.40 7.65 -7.75
C VAL A 542 7.70 8.55 -6.74
N PHE A 543 7.76 8.18 -5.46
CA PHE A 543 7.02 8.85 -4.37
C PHE A 543 7.94 9.22 -3.19
N GLU A 544 7.55 10.21 -2.39
CA GLU A 544 8.38 10.70 -1.28
C GLU A 544 8.58 9.62 -0.19
N GLU A 545 7.54 8.85 0.10
CA GLU A 545 7.50 7.83 1.16
C GLU A 545 7.15 6.44 0.59
N GLU A 546 7.89 5.98 -0.42
CA GLU A 546 7.63 4.66 -1.04
C GLU A 546 7.55 3.52 -0.01
N PRO A 547 6.55 2.62 -0.09
CA PRO A 547 5.60 2.41 -1.20
C PRO A 547 4.32 3.27 -1.13
N PHE A 548 4.24 4.24 -0.22
CA PHE A 548 3.05 5.04 0.00
C PHE A 548 3.01 6.27 -0.90
N MET A 549 1.81 6.56 -1.39
CA MET A 549 1.49 7.85 -2.00
C MET A 549 0.98 8.81 -0.93
N LYS A 550 1.20 10.11 -1.12
CA LYS A 550 0.64 11.14 -0.24
C LYS A 550 -0.89 11.05 -0.22
N PRO A 551 -1.52 11.19 0.95
CA PRO A 551 -2.97 11.16 1.06
C PRO A 551 -3.65 12.13 0.08
N GLY A 552 -4.63 11.62 -0.66
CA GLY A 552 -5.39 12.37 -1.67
C GLY A 552 -4.82 12.31 -3.08
N LEU A 553 -3.60 11.81 -3.31
CA LEU A 553 -3.07 11.60 -4.66
C LEU A 553 -3.83 10.52 -5.42
N ALA A 554 -4.33 9.49 -4.72
CA ALA A 554 -5.14 8.43 -5.33
C ALA A 554 -6.48 8.94 -5.90
N ASP A 555 -6.96 10.10 -5.43
CA ASP A 555 -8.26 10.68 -5.84
C ASP A 555 -8.12 11.64 -7.03
N THR A 556 -6.89 11.99 -7.46
CA THR A 556 -6.65 12.97 -8.52
C THR A 556 -6.60 12.29 -9.90
N LYS A 557 -7.70 12.39 -10.66
CA LYS A 557 -7.83 11.79 -12.01
C LYS A 557 -6.83 12.32 -13.05
N ASN A 558 -6.28 13.50 -12.80
CA ASN A 558 -5.23 14.14 -13.59
C ASN A 558 -3.81 13.71 -13.19
N ALA A 559 -3.66 12.70 -12.32
CA ALA A 559 -2.40 12.05 -12.01
C ALA A 559 -2.36 10.62 -12.54
N ILE A 560 -1.27 10.27 -13.22
CA ILE A 560 -0.92 8.91 -13.57
C ILE A 560 0.20 8.47 -12.64
N VAL A 561 0.00 7.35 -11.97
CA VAL A 561 0.93 6.82 -10.96
C VAL A 561 1.31 5.39 -11.31
N VAL A 562 2.60 5.07 -11.26
CA VAL A 562 3.12 3.71 -11.45
C VAL A 562 4.18 3.40 -10.38
N PRO A 563 4.32 2.13 -9.93
CA PRO A 563 5.10 1.80 -8.73
C PRO A 563 6.59 1.56 -9.03
N HIS A 564 7.32 2.62 -9.35
CA HIS A 564 8.79 2.62 -9.52
C HIS A 564 9.30 1.57 -10.52
N ILE A 565 8.69 1.58 -11.70
CA ILE A 565 8.91 0.64 -12.80
C ILE A 565 9.78 1.20 -13.93
N ALA A 566 10.41 2.38 -13.77
CA ALA A 566 11.28 3.01 -14.78
C ALA A 566 12.36 2.12 -15.41
N SER A 567 12.86 1.12 -14.69
CA SER A 567 13.86 0.18 -15.22
C SER A 567 13.31 -1.21 -15.51
N ALA A 568 11.99 -1.40 -15.39
CA ALA A 568 11.33 -2.71 -15.41
C ALA A 568 11.07 -3.24 -16.84
N SER A 569 12.10 -3.25 -17.68
CA SER A 569 12.12 -4.10 -18.88
C SER A 569 12.91 -5.38 -18.59
N LYS A 570 12.57 -6.47 -19.28
CA LYS A 570 13.29 -7.74 -19.12
C LYS A 570 14.79 -7.56 -19.39
N TRP A 571 15.12 -6.95 -20.54
CA TRP A 571 16.51 -6.72 -20.95
C TRP A 571 17.28 -5.88 -19.93
N THR A 572 16.68 -4.78 -19.44
CA THR A 572 17.35 -3.92 -18.46
C THR A 572 17.55 -4.60 -17.12
N ARG A 573 16.53 -5.29 -16.58
CA ARG A 573 16.69 -5.94 -15.25
C ARG A 573 17.68 -7.10 -15.29
N GLU A 574 17.70 -7.90 -16.36
CA GLU A 574 18.70 -8.95 -16.56
C GLU A 574 20.11 -8.37 -16.75
N GLY A 575 20.22 -7.24 -17.47
CA GLY A 575 21.48 -6.51 -17.62
C GLY A 575 21.97 -5.92 -16.29
N MET A 576 21.08 -5.33 -15.48
CA MET A 576 21.41 -4.83 -14.14
C MET A 576 21.90 -5.96 -13.24
N ALA A 577 21.21 -7.11 -13.22
CA ALA A 577 21.64 -8.28 -12.46
C ALA A 577 23.04 -8.74 -12.88
N THR A 578 23.30 -8.75 -14.18
CA THR A 578 24.62 -9.09 -14.73
C THR A 578 25.70 -8.11 -14.28
N LEU A 579 25.47 -6.81 -14.43
CA LEU A 579 26.45 -5.80 -14.02
C LEU A 579 26.72 -5.84 -12.51
N ALA A 580 25.68 -6.02 -11.69
CA ALA A 580 25.83 -6.11 -10.24
C ALA A 580 26.65 -7.34 -9.83
N ALA A 581 26.41 -8.49 -10.45
CA ALA A 581 27.20 -9.70 -10.25
C ALA A 581 28.66 -9.51 -10.68
N LEU A 582 28.90 -8.86 -11.83
CA LEU A 582 30.25 -8.60 -12.33
C LEU A 582 31.03 -7.58 -11.49
N ASN A 583 30.35 -6.63 -10.85
CA ASN A 583 30.98 -5.75 -9.85
C ASN A 583 31.50 -6.57 -8.67
N VAL A 584 30.67 -7.45 -8.10
CA VAL A 584 31.10 -8.32 -6.98
C VAL A 584 32.22 -9.26 -7.42
N LEU A 585 32.03 -9.96 -8.53
CA LEU A 585 33.02 -10.90 -9.06
C LEU A 585 34.37 -10.22 -9.30
N GLY A 586 34.37 -9.07 -9.96
CA GLY A 586 35.58 -8.33 -10.28
C GLY A 586 36.38 -8.01 -9.02
N ARG A 587 35.71 -7.61 -7.94
CA ARG A 587 36.38 -7.31 -6.66
C ARG A 587 36.83 -8.55 -5.92
N VAL A 588 36.06 -9.63 -5.96
CA VAL A 588 36.43 -10.93 -5.38
C VAL A 588 37.69 -11.49 -6.03
N LYS A 589 37.81 -11.35 -7.37
CA LYS A 589 38.93 -11.81 -8.19
C LYS A 589 40.10 -10.84 -8.28
N GLY A 590 39.93 -9.58 -7.86
CA GLY A 590 40.97 -8.55 -7.93
C GLY A 590 41.14 -7.90 -9.30
N TYR A 591 40.09 -7.90 -10.12
CA TYR A 591 40.07 -7.24 -11.42
C TYR A 591 40.07 -5.71 -11.29
N PRO A 592 40.62 -5.00 -12.30
CA PRO A 592 40.59 -3.54 -12.37
C PRO A 592 39.18 -3.00 -12.59
N ILE A 593 39.02 -1.69 -12.46
CA ILE A 593 37.75 -0.97 -12.71
C ILE A 593 37.64 -0.59 -14.18
N TRP A 594 36.46 -0.73 -14.76
CA TRP A 594 36.20 -0.31 -16.13
C TRP A 594 36.36 1.21 -16.30
N HIS A 595 36.92 1.65 -17.43
CA HIS A 595 37.30 3.06 -17.62
C HIS A 595 36.09 4.00 -17.82
N ASP A 596 34.99 3.49 -18.38
CA ASP A 596 33.74 4.24 -18.56
C ASP A 596 32.54 3.41 -18.10
N PRO A 597 32.01 3.65 -16.88
CA PRO A 597 30.93 2.86 -16.32
C PRO A 597 29.61 2.96 -17.12
N ASN A 598 29.50 3.88 -18.08
CA ASN A 598 28.30 4.00 -18.91
C ASN A 598 28.37 3.13 -20.18
N ARG A 599 29.54 2.62 -20.56
CA ARG A 599 29.72 1.74 -21.72
C ARG A 599 29.60 0.28 -21.30
N VAL A 600 28.35 -0.17 -21.21
CA VAL A 600 28.02 -1.49 -20.66
C VAL A 600 27.91 -2.60 -21.70
N ASP A 601 27.84 -2.27 -23.00
CA ASP A 601 27.67 -3.26 -24.08
C ASP A 601 28.68 -4.42 -24.02
N PRO A 602 29.98 -4.20 -23.72
CA PRO A 602 30.94 -5.29 -23.60
C PRO A 602 30.61 -6.31 -22.51
N PHE A 603 29.92 -5.89 -21.44
CA PHE A 603 29.48 -6.77 -20.35
C PHE A 603 28.15 -7.45 -20.66
N LEU A 604 27.32 -6.83 -21.50
CA LEU A 604 25.97 -7.29 -21.81
C LEU A 604 25.87 -8.12 -23.09
N ASN A 605 26.94 -8.22 -23.88
CA ASN A 605 26.99 -9.09 -25.06
C ASN A 605 26.89 -10.57 -24.66
N GLU A 606 25.78 -11.23 -25.02
CA GLU A 606 25.54 -12.64 -24.72
C GLU A 606 26.43 -13.60 -25.52
N ASN A 607 26.97 -13.15 -26.65
CA ASN A 607 27.82 -13.95 -27.54
C ASN A 607 29.30 -13.84 -27.21
N ALA A 608 29.67 -13.13 -26.14
CA ALA A 608 31.06 -12.92 -25.74
C ALA A 608 31.23 -13.01 -24.22
N SER A 609 32.42 -13.43 -23.79
CA SER A 609 32.80 -13.34 -22.39
C SER A 609 32.97 -11.87 -21.98
N PRO A 610 32.46 -11.45 -20.81
CA PRO A 610 32.64 -10.08 -20.34
C PRO A 610 34.12 -9.80 -20.08
N PRO A 611 34.56 -8.53 -20.20
CA PRO A 611 35.91 -8.12 -19.81
C PRO A 611 36.21 -8.48 -18.36
N ASN A 612 37.48 -8.81 -18.06
CA ASN A 612 37.97 -9.00 -16.69
C ASN A 612 38.13 -7.64 -15.98
N ALA A 613 37.01 -6.96 -15.75
CA ALA A 613 36.94 -5.67 -15.07
C ALA A 613 35.63 -5.57 -14.27
N SER A 614 35.64 -4.75 -13.23
CA SER A 614 34.41 -4.37 -12.51
C SER A 614 33.70 -3.26 -13.29
N PRO A 615 32.45 -3.45 -13.77
CA PRO A 615 31.77 -2.48 -14.61
C PRO A 615 31.65 -1.08 -14.00
N SER A 616 31.33 -0.98 -12.71
CA SER A 616 31.18 0.29 -12.01
C SER A 616 31.39 0.13 -10.51
N ILE A 617 32.35 0.86 -9.96
CA ILE A 617 32.60 0.95 -8.50
C ILE A 617 32.64 2.42 -8.10
N VAL A 618 31.65 2.85 -7.32
CA VAL A 618 31.40 4.27 -7.00
C VAL A 618 32.52 4.87 -6.15
N ASN A 619 33.10 4.07 -5.23
CA ASN A 619 34.19 4.48 -4.34
C ASN A 619 35.58 4.01 -4.80
N SER A 620 35.75 3.71 -6.09
CA SER A 620 37.00 3.19 -6.66
C SER A 620 38.22 4.09 -6.38
N LYS A 621 38.04 5.42 -6.43
CA LYS A 621 39.10 6.40 -6.13
C LYS A 621 39.51 6.37 -4.66
N ALA A 622 38.55 6.32 -3.73
CA ALA A 622 38.80 6.29 -2.29
C ALA A 622 39.55 5.02 -1.89
N LEU A 623 39.26 3.90 -2.57
CA LEU A 623 39.92 2.60 -2.35
C LEU A 623 41.21 2.41 -3.17
N GLY A 624 41.63 3.39 -3.97
CA GLY A 624 42.86 3.32 -4.78
C GLY A 624 42.87 2.19 -5.82
N LEU A 625 41.71 1.84 -6.39
CA LEU A 625 41.59 0.69 -7.28
C LEU A 625 42.13 1.00 -8.69
N PRO A 626 42.89 0.08 -9.31
CA PRO A 626 43.45 0.30 -10.63
C PRO A 626 42.36 0.35 -11.70
N VAL A 627 42.50 1.26 -12.67
CA VAL A 627 41.60 1.36 -13.82
C VAL A 627 42.13 0.51 -14.98
N SER A 628 41.23 -0.19 -15.66
CA SER A 628 41.51 -1.01 -16.82
C SER A 628 42.07 -0.16 -17.96
N LYS A 629 43.02 -0.74 -18.70
CA LYS A 629 43.55 -0.16 -19.96
C LYS A 629 42.80 -0.66 -21.20
N LEU A 630 41.87 -1.61 -21.01
CA LEU A 630 41.00 -2.17 -22.05
C LEU A 630 39.91 -1.18 -22.44
#